data_AF-A0A973BDX2-F1
#
_entry.id   AF-A0A973BDX2-F1
#
_cell.length_a   1.000
_cell.length_b   1.000
_cell.length_c   1.000
_cell.angle_alpha   90.00
_cell.angle_beta   90.00
_cell.angle_gamma   90.00
#
_symmetry.space_group_name_H-M   'P 1'
#
loop_
_entity.id
_entity.type
_entity.pdbx_description
1 polymer ?
#
loop_
_entity_poly.entity_id
_entity_poly.type
_entity_poly.pdbx_seq_one_letter_code
_entity_poly.pdbx_strand_id
1 'polypeptide(L)' 'MTVTDKQRKRERRGAALKTWVAKRSSRNKTMIDRWCRRMIEKAVKTDPDKDFMRDPMIDNDEGFDPDELDRFQRGETG' A
#
# COMPACT_ATOMS: atom_id res chain seq x y z
N MET A 1 -30.71 24.51 12.85
CA MET A 1 -29.46 23.86 12.39
C MET A 1 -29.60 23.62 10.90
N THR A 2 -28.82 24.34 10.09
CA THR A 2 -28.97 24.31 8.63
C THR A 2 -28.55 22.95 8.07
N VAL A 3 -29.07 22.56 6.90
CA VAL A 3 -28.74 21.29 6.24
C VAL A 3 -27.21 21.16 6.05
N THR A 4 -26.55 22.29 5.80
CA THR A 4 -25.10 22.46 5.64
C THR A 4 -24.31 22.10 6.90
N ASP A 5 -24.81 22.45 8.10
CA ASP A 5 -24.14 22.13 9.36
C ASP A 5 -24.15 20.63 9.67
N LYS A 6 -25.28 19.97 9.34
CA LYS A 6 -25.41 18.51 9.50
C LYS A 6 -24.46 17.77 8.56
N GLN A 7 -24.32 18.24 7.31
CA GLN A 7 -23.38 17.68 6.34
C GLN A 7 -21.92 17.83 6.79
N ARG A 8 -21.51 19.05 7.20
CA ARG A 8 -20.16 19.29 7.74
C ARG A 8 -19.85 18.42 8.96
N LYS A 9 -20.81 18.23 9.86
CA LYS A 9 -20.63 17.36 11.04
C LYS A 9 -20.43 15.89 10.64
N ARG A 10 -21.13 15.42 9.60
CA ARG A 10 -20.99 14.06 9.06
C ARG A 10 -19.63 13.85 8.41
N GLU A 11 -19.16 14.82 7.62
CA GLU A 11 -17.84 14.79 6.98
C GLU A 11 -16.70 14.74 8.01
N ARG A 12 -16.77 15.58 9.05
CA ARG A 12 -15.78 15.58 10.15
C ARG A 12 -15.74 14.24 10.87
N ARG A 13 -16.90 13.64 11.14
CA ARG A 13 -16.99 12.30 11.75
C ARG A 13 -16.39 11.22 10.85
N GLY A 14 -16.65 11.30 9.54
CA GLY A 14 -16.06 10.40 8.55
C GLY A 14 -14.54 10.52 8.49
N ALA A 15 -14.01 11.75 8.47
CA ALA A 15 -12.57 12.00 8.48
C ALA A 15 -11.90 11.47 9.74
N ALA A 16 -12.48 11.73 10.92
CA ALA A 16 -11.97 11.21 12.19
C ALA A 16 -11.93 9.68 12.22
N LEU A 17 -12.98 9.03 11.69
CA LEU A 17 -13.03 7.57 11.59
C LEU A 17 -11.94 7.02 10.66
N LYS A 18 -11.74 7.64 9.48
CA LYS A 18 -10.67 7.24 8.54
C LYS A 18 -9.29 7.31 9.19
N THR A 19 -8.98 8.42 9.87
CA THR A 19 -7.69 8.58 10.57
C THR A 19 -7.53 7.56 11.69
N TRP A 20 -8.60 7.24 12.42
CA TRP A 20 -8.58 6.23 13.48
C TRP A 20 -8.32 4.82 12.92
N VAL A 21 -8.96 4.45 11.82
CA VAL A 21 -8.75 3.16 11.15
C VAL A 21 -7.31 3.04 10.64
N ALA A 22 -6.80 4.09 9.98
CA ALA A 22 -5.42 4.14 9.50
C ALA A 22 -4.38 4.03 10.65
N LYS A 23 -4.66 4.65 11.79
CA LYS A 23 -3.78 4.55 12.98
C LYS A 23 -3.80 3.16 13.63
N ARG A 24 -4.93 2.45 13.58
CA ARG A 24 -5.03 1.10 14.15
C ARG A 24 -4.43 0.03 13.23
N SER A 25 -4.69 0.12 11.93
CA SER A 25 -4.17 -0.85 10.96
C SER A 25 -2.65 -0.95 10.99
N SER A 26 -1.93 0.14 11.25
CA SER A 26 -0.46 0.16 11.32
C SER A 26 0.13 -0.57 12.52
N ARG A 27 -0.65 -0.80 13.59
CA ARG A 27 -0.13 -1.39 14.85
C ARG A 27 -0.09 -2.91 14.82
N ASN A 28 -1.05 -3.55 14.16
CA ASN A 28 -1.15 -5.02 13.99
C ASN A 28 -1.01 -5.87 15.29
N LYS A 29 -1.35 -5.32 16.47
CA LYS A 29 -1.19 -6.01 17.75
C LYS A 29 -2.44 -6.79 18.14
N THR A 30 -3.62 -6.22 17.87
CA THR A 30 -4.91 -6.78 18.28
C THR A 30 -5.71 -7.33 17.09
N MET A 31 -6.72 -8.15 17.36
CA MET A 31 -7.64 -8.66 16.33
C MET A 31 -8.35 -7.54 15.56
N ILE A 32 -8.67 -6.43 16.24
CA ILE A 32 -9.27 -5.24 15.63
C ILE A 32 -8.27 -4.57 14.68
N ASP A 33 -7.01 -4.46 15.08
CA ASP A 33 -5.97 -3.87 14.23
C ASP A 33 -5.77 -4.71 12.95
N ARG A 34 -5.76 -6.04 13.08
CA ARG A 34 -5.71 -6.99 11.94
C ARG A 34 -6.91 -6.82 11.00
N TRP A 35 -8.10 -6.65 11.56
CA TRP A 35 -9.30 -6.42 10.78
C TRP A 35 -9.28 -5.06 10.05
N CYS A 36 -8.87 -3.98 10.72
CA CYS A 36 -8.65 -2.68 10.10
C CYS A 36 -7.60 -2.75 8.98
N ARG A 37 -6.54 -3.55 9.15
CA ARG A 37 -5.54 -3.79 8.11
C ARG A 37 -6.15 -4.47 6.88
N ARG A 38 -6.90 -5.55 7.06
CA ARG A 38 -7.60 -6.24 5.95
C ARG A 38 -8.57 -5.34 5.20
N MET A 39 -9.27 -4.45 5.91
CA MET A 39 -10.18 -3.48 5.29
C MET A 39 -9.45 -2.50 4.39
N ILE A 40 -8.28 -1.99 4.83
CA ILE A 40 -7.44 -1.10 4.02
C ILE A 40 -6.83 -1.86 2.85
N GLU A 41 -6.26 -3.04 3.09
CA GLU A 41 -5.71 -3.90 2.03
C GLU A 41 -6.76 -4.13 0.94
N LYS A 42 -8.00 -4.48 1.30
CA LYS A 42 -9.07 -4.67 0.31
C LYS A 42 -9.46 -3.39 -0.43
N ALA A 43 -9.40 -2.23 0.25
CA ALA A 43 -9.77 -0.95 -0.36
C ALA A 43 -8.69 -0.38 -1.28
N VAL A 44 -7.42 -0.70 -1.01
CA VAL A 44 -6.25 -0.20 -1.76
C VAL A 44 -5.75 -1.23 -2.79
N LYS A 45 -6.13 -2.51 -2.65
CA LYS A 45 -5.79 -3.54 -3.63
C LYS A 45 -6.44 -3.21 -4.97
N THR A 46 -5.66 -2.62 -5.85
CA THR A 46 -5.98 -2.43 -7.26
C THR A 46 -5.96 -3.78 -7.96
N ASP A 47 -6.83 -3.93 -8.95
CA ASP A 47 -6.79 -5.05 -9.89
C ASP A 47 -5.41 -5.07 -10.55
N PRO A 48 -4.64 -6.18 -10.50
CA PRO A 48 -3.29 -6.26 -11.06
C PRO A 48 -3.20 -5.72 -12.49
N ASP A 49 -4.22 -6.02 -13.30
CA ASP A 49 -4.30 -5.63 -14.71
C ASP A 49 -4.58 -4.13 -14.90
N LYS A 50 -4.95 -3.41 -13.83
CA LYS A 50 -5.23 -1.97 -13.81
C LYS A 50 -4.21 -1.18 -12.99
N ASP A 51 -3.20 -1.85 -12.45
CA ASP A 51 -2.15 -1.20 -11.67
C ASP A 51 -1.06 -0.69 -12.61
N PHE A 52 -1.12 0.61 -12.94
CA PHE A 52 -0.14 1.28 -13.80
C PHE A 52 1.32 1.13 -13.31
N MET A 53 1.53 0.88 -12.01
CA MET A 53 2.85 0.68 -11.41
C MET A 53 3.31 -0.79 -11.45
N ARG A 54 2.43 -1.76 -11.73
CA ARG A 54 2.83 -3.16 -11.95
C ARG A 54 3.20 -3.34 -13.41
N ASP A 55 4.48 -3.21 -13.68
CA ASP A 55 5.06 -3.58 -14.96
C ASP A 55 5.46 -5.08 -14.88
N PRO A 56 4.89 -5.97 -15.71
CA PRO A 56 5.30 -7.36 -15.80
C PRO A 56 6.80 -7.54 -16.08
N MET A 57 7.45 -6.54 -16.70
CA MET A 57 8.88 -6.53 -16.98
C MET A 57 9.73 -6.27 -15.72
N ILE A 58 9.21 -5.50 -14.76
CA ILE A 58 9.88 -5.19 -13.48
C ILE A 58 9.55 -6.26 -12.43
N ASP A 59 8.29 -6.68 -12.35
CA ASP A 59 7.83 -7.70 -11.40
C ASP A 59 8.40 -9.11 -11.72
N ASN A 60 8.75 -9.39 -12.99
CA ASN A 60 9.42 -10.63 -13.44
C ASN A 60 10.86 -10.38 -13.90
N ASP A 61 11.53 -9.35 -13.38
CA ASP A 61 12.94 -9.12 -13.69
C ASP A 61 13.80 -10.23 -13.08
N GLU A 62 13.98 -11.31 -13.84
CA GLU A 62 14.95 -12.38 -13.61
C GLU A 62 16.40 -11.92 -13.91
N GLY A 63 16.62 -10.64 -14.25
CA GLY A 63 17.89 -10.10 -14.71
C GLY A 63 18.95 -9.88 -13.62
N PHE A 64 18.66 -10.18 -12.35
CA PHE A 64 19.69 -10.18 -11.32
C PHE A 64 20.49 -11.49 -11.37
N ASP A 65 21.49 -11.57 -12.24
CA ASP A 65 22.53 -12.60 -12.19
C ASP A 65 23.61 -12.17 -11.16
N PRO A 66 23.59 -12.71 -9.93
CA PRO A 66 24.59 -12.37 -8.90
C PRO A 66 26.02 -12.66 -9.36
N ASP A 67 26.21 -13.62 -10.27
CA ASP A 67 27.52 -14.00 -10.79
C ASP A 67 28.02 -12.98 -11.83
N GLU A 68 27.11 -12.34 -12.58
CA GLU A 68 27.47 -11.22 -13.47
C GLU A 68 27.89 -9.98 -12.67
N LEU A 69 27.17 -9.65 -11.60
CA LEU A 69 27.50 -8.52 -10.74
C LEU A 69 28.86 -8.73 -10.03
N ASP A 70 29.14 -9.95 -9.55
CA ASP A 70 30.42 -10.29 -8.92
C ASP A 70 31.58 -10.22 -9.91
N ARG A 71 31.39 -10.70 -11.15
CA ARG A 71 32.38 -10.56 -12.25
C ARG A 71 32.69 -9.10 -12.56
N PHE A 72 31.67 -8.25 -12.69
CA PHE A 72 31.86 -6.81 -12.91
C PHE A 72 32.57 -6.13 -11.73
N GLN A 73 32.22 -6.48 -10.48
CA GLN A 73 32.85 -5.90 -9.28
C GLN A 73 34.31 -6.33 -9.11
N ARG A 74 34.67 -7.52 -9.61
CA ARG A 74 36.06 -7.99 -9.70
C ARG A 74 36.84 -7.39 -10.86
N GLY A 75 36.20 -6.60 -11.72
CA GLY A 75 36.82 -5.95 -12.87
C GLY A 75 37.11 -6.90 -14.03
N GLU A 76 36.42 -8.04 -14.08
CA GLU A 76 36.53 -9.00 -15.18
C GLU A 76 35.69 -8.51 -16.37
N THR A 77 36.25 -7.59 -17.15
CA THR A 77 35.68 -7.17 -18.44
C THR A 77 36.03 -8.17 -19.54
N GLY A 78 35.02 -8.70 -20.23
CA GLY A 78 35.19 -9.31 -21.56
C GLY A 78 35.44 -8.26 -22.63
#